data_AF-A0A8T5B740-F1
#
_entry.id   AF-A0A8T5B740-F1
#
_cell.length_a   1.000
_cell.length_b   1.000
_cell.length_c   1.000
_cell.angle_alpha   90.00
_cell.angle_beta   90.00
_cell.angle_gamma   90.00
#
_symmetry.space_group_name_H-M   'P 1'
#
loop_
_entity.id
_entity.type
_entity.pdbx_description
1 polymer ?
#
loop_
_entity_poly.entity_id
_entity_poly.type
_entity_poly.pdbx_seq_one_letter_code
_entity_poly.pdbx_strand_id
1 'polypeptide(L)' 'MPSPVPPSFQAAITNLINQGHIQSLLDFWIDERAGLGLPERPPSAYSSEKVVREAQEIIMELGFDKRIKFDWREKRLRT' A
#
# COMPACT_ATOMS: atom_id res chain seq x y z
N MET A 1 9.48 -20.53 2.46
CA MET A 1 8.09 -20.80 2.90
C MET A 1 7.21 -19.61 2.51
N PRO A 2 6.07 -19.84 1.86
CA PRO A 2 5.14 -18.79 1.40
C PRO A 2 4.56 -17.97 2.54
N SER A 3 4.10 -16.77 2.22
CA SER A 3 3.31 -15.91 3.11
C SER A 3 2.08 -16.66 3.66
N PRO A 4 1.75 -16.48 4.95
CA PRO A 4 0.51 -17.03 5.51
C PRO A 4 -0.74 -16.25 5.09
N VAL A 5 -0.61 -15.14 4.37
CA VAL A 5 -1.74 -14.33 3.91
C VAL A 5 -2.47 -15.07 2.78
N PRO A 6 -3.81 -15.26 2.87
CA PRO A 6 -4.57 -15.90 1.81
C PRO A 6 -4.39 -15.18 0.46
N PRO A 7 -4.29 -15.91 -0.67
CA PRO A 7 -4.05 -15.31 -1.99
C PRO A 7 -4.99 -14.15 -2.34
N SER A 8 -6.27 -14.23 -1.97
CA SER A 8 -7.27 -13.20 -2.18
C SER A 8 -6.97 -11.85 -1.49
N PHE A 9 -6.17 -11.86 -0.42
CA PHE A 9 -5.80 -10.66 0.33
C PHE A 9 -4.37 -10.18 0.05
N GLN A 10 -3.56 -10.93 -0.71
CA GLN A 10 -2.15 -10.59 -0.89
C GLN A 10 -1.96 -9.24 -1.60
N ALA A 11 -2.78 -8.94 -2.61
CA ALA A 11 -2.74 -7.66 -3.31
C ALA A 11 -3.14 -6.51 -2.38
N ALA A 12 -4.23 -6.67 -1.63
CA ALA A 12 -4.73 -5.68 -0.67
C ALA A 12 -3.69 -5.32 0.40
N ILE A 13 -3.02 -6.32 0.98
CA ILE A 13 -1.98 -6.12 1.98
C ILE A 13 -0.72 -5.50 1.36
N THR A 14 -0.31 -5.96 0.18
CA THR A 14 0.85 -5.38 -0.53
C THR A 14 0.62 -3.91 -0.85
N ASN A 15 -0.57 -3.56 -1.32
CA ASN A 15 -0.97 -2.17 -1.55
C ASN A 15 -0.94 -1.36 -0.26
N LEU A 16 -1.55 -1.86 0.82
CA LEU A 16 -1.57 -1.15 2.09
C LEU A 16 -0.16 -0.79 2.57
N ILE A 17 0.79 -1.72 2.47
CA ILE A 17 2.18 -1.49 2.88
C ILE A 17 2.91 -0.52 1.95
N ASN A 18 2.67 -0.61 0.63
CA ASN A 18 3.42 0.17 -0.36
C ASN A 18 2.89 1.61 -0.57
N GLN A 19 1.59 1.85 -0.37
CA GLN A 19 0.94 3.14 -0.67
C GLN A 19 -0.01 3.64 0.43
N GLY A 20 -0.12 2.92 1.57
CA GLY A 20 -1.00 3.30 2.68
C GLY A 20 -2.48 3.06 2.43
N HIS A 21 -2.85 2.39 1.33
CA HIS A 21 -4.23 2.09 0.95
C HIS A 21 -4.35 0.67 0.39
N ILE A 22 -5.49 0.03 0.65
CA ILE A 22 -5.79 -1.31 0.12
C ILE A 22 -5.99 -1.27 -1.41
N GLN A 23 -6.67 -0.24 -1.89
CA GLN A 23 -6.87 -0.01 -3.31
C GLN A 23 -5.68 0.73 -3.89
N SER A 24 -5.37 0.47 -5.16
CA SER A 24 -4.43 1.30 -5.92
C SER A 24 -5.15 2.51 -6.47
N LEU A 25 -4.45 3.65 -6.53
CA LEU A 25 -4.96 4.81 -7.25
C LEU A 25 -4.83 4.55 -8.75
N LEU A 26 -5.96 4.24 -9.40
CA LEU A 26 -6.03 3.97 -10.84
C LEU A 26 -6.09 5.28 -11.64
N ASP A 27 -5.55 5.27 -12.86
CA ASP A 27 -5.58 6.43 -13.77
C ASP A 27 -7.00 6.97 -13.99
N PHE A 28 -7.98 6.07 -14.14
CA PHE A 28 -9.40 6.45 -14.25
C PHE A 28 -9.88 7.33 -13.07
N TRP A 29 -9.42 7.06 -11.84
CA TRP A 29 -9.78 7.89 -10.68
C TRP A 29 -9.04 9.22 -10.67
N ILE A 30 -7.82 9.27 -11.20
CA ILE A 30 -7.06 10.50 -11.35
C ILE A 30 -7.76 11.42 -12.37
N ASP A 31 -8.12 10.87 -13.53
CA ASP A 31 -8.80 11.58 -14.61
C ASP A 31 -10.16 12.11 -14.17
N GLU A 32 -10.96 11.28 -13.49
CA GLU A 32 -12.27 11.68 -12.98
C GLU A 32 -12.14 12.82 -11.95
N ARG A 33 -11.12 12.77 -11.07
CA ARG A 33 -10.87 13.84 -10.10
C ARG A 33 -10.48 15.14 -10.80
N ALA A 34 -9.60 15.08 -11.79
CA ALA A 34 -9.21 16.24 -12.58
C ALA A 34 -10.42 16.84 -13.33
N GLY A 35 -11.28 16.00 -13.92
CA GLY A 35 -12.52 16.42 -14.58
C GLY A 35 -13.52 17.12 -13.65
N LEU A 36 -13.50 16.76 -12.36
CA LEU A 36 -14.29 17.41 -11.31
C LEU A 36 -13.61 18.66 -10.70
N GLY A 37 -12.43 19.05 -11.19
CA GLY A 37 -11.65 20.17 -10.64
C GLY A 37 -11.02 19.87 -9.27
N LEU A 38 -10.95 18.59 -8.88
CA LEU A 38 -10.29 18.14 -7.67
C LEU A 38 -8.80 17.88 -7.93
N PRO A 39 -7.94 17.93 -6.90
CA PRO A 39 -6.56 17.48 -7.04
C PRO A 39 -6.50 16.03 -7.52
N GLU A 40 -5.67 15.76 -8.54
CA GLU A 40 -5.45 14.43 -9.14
C GLU A 40 -5.27 13.33 -8.09
N ARG A 41 -4.44 13.59 -7.09
CA ARG A 41 -4.27 12.71 -5.93
C ARG A 41 -5.03 13.28 -4.73
N PRO A 42 -5.84 12.47 -4.04
CA PRO A 42 -6.49 12.92 -2.82
C PRO A 42 -5.47 13.25 -1.73
N PRO A 43 -5.80 14.15 -0.77
CA PRO A 43 -4.93 14.52 0.34
C PRO A 43 -4.88 13.41 1.41
N SER A 44 -4.28 12.29 1.06
CA SER A 44 -4.11 11.10 1.90
C SER A 44 -2.73 10.48 1.64
N ALA A 45 -2.47 9.24 2.08
CA ALA A 45 -1.20 8.56 1.82
C ALA A 45 -0.82 8.49 0.32
N TYR A 46 -1.79 8.57 -0.61
CA TYR A 46 -1.52 8.67 -2.05
C TYR A 46 -0.68 9.91 -2.45
N SER A 47 -0.74 10.98 -1.67
CA SER A 47 -0.01 12.23 -1.92
C SER A 47 1.09 12.51 -0.90
N SER A 48 1.36 11.60 0.04
CA SER A 48 2.36 11.82 1.09
C SER A 48 3.23 10.60 1.33
N GLU A 49 4.45 10.63 0.77
CA GLU A 49 5.46 9.61 1.05
C GLU A 49 5.85 9.55 2.54
N LYS A 50 5.77 10.68 3.25
CA LYS A 50 6.03 10.72 4.70
C LYS A 50 5.05 9.81 5.44
N VAL A 51 3.77 9.91 5.12
CA VAL A 51 2.72 9.09 5.76
C VAL A 51 2.88 7.62 5.40
N VAL A 52 3.28 7.30 4.16
CA VAL A 52 3.59 5.92 3.76
C VAL A 52 4.77 5.37 4.56
N ARG A 53 5.84 6.15 4.75
CA ARG A 53 7.01 5.76 5.55
C ARG A 53 6.64 5.53 7.02
N GLU A 54 5.87 6.42 7.62
CA GLU A 54 5.39 6.27 9.01
C GLU A 54 4.55 4.99 9.19
N ALA A 55 3.68 4.67 8.23
CA ALA A 55 2.93 3.41 8.26
C ALA A 55 3.85 2.18 8.17
N GLN A 56 4.86 2.23 7.30
CA GLN A 56 5.86 1.16 7.16
C GLN A 56 6.69 0.97 8.44
N GLU A 57 7.06 2.07 9.11
CA GLU A 57 7.77 2.04 10.40
C GLU A 57 6.94 1.35 11.48
N ILE A 58 5.65 1.69 11.60
CA ILE A 58 4.72 1.03 12.53
C ILE A 58 4.63 -0.49 12.22
N ILE A 59 4.53 -0.85 10.93
CA ILE A 59 4.48 -2.26 10.50
C ILE A 59 5.74 -3.02 10.92
N MET A 60 6.92 -2.41 10.75
CA MET A 60 8.21 -3.00 11.14
C MET A 60 8.37 -3.09 12.66
N GLU A 61 7.95 -2.07 13.40
CA GLU A 61 8.02 -2.01 14.86
C GLU A 61 7.15 -3.11 15.50
N LEU A 62 5.95 -3.33 14.96
CA LEU A 62 5.05 -4.41 15.39
C LEU A 62 5.52 -5.80 14.92
N GLY A 63 6.56 -5.86 14.08
CA GLY A 63 7.04 -7.09 13.46
C GLY A 63 6.00 -7.77 12.56
N PHE A 64 5.05 -7.00 12.03
CA PHE A 64 3.97 -7.53 11.20
C PHE A 64 4.50 -7.99 9.84
N ASP A 65 5.44 -7.23 9.26
CA ASP A 65 6.17 -7.57 8.04
C ASP A 65 6.81 -8.97 8.10
N LYS A 66 7.43 -9.31 9.23
CA LYS A 66 8.05 -10.63 9.46
C LYS A 66 6.99 -11.73 9.52
N ARG A 67 5.87 -11.49 10.21
CA ARG A 67 4.77 -12.46 10.35
C ARG A 67 4.14 -12.80 9.00
N ILE A 68 3.91 -11.78 8.17
CA ILE A 68 3.33 -11.97 6.82
C ILE A 68 4.37 -12.31 5.76
N LYS A 69 5.66 -12.33 6.11
CA LYS A 69 6.79 -12.60 5.19
C LYS A 69 6.82 -11.62 4.03
N PHE A 70 6.67 -10.33 4.32
CA PHE A 70 6.85 -9.26 3.36
C PHE A 70 8.33 -9.12 3.01
N ASP A 71 8.63 -9.06 1.71
CA ASP A 71 9.98 -8.83 1.21
C ASP A 71 10.14 -7.35 0.88
N TRP A 72 10.90 -6.63 1.70
CA TRP A 72 11.13 -5.19 1.52
C TRP A 72 11.95 -4.84 0.28
N ARG A 73 12.77 -5.78 -0.24
CA ARG A 73 13.53 -5.57 -1.48
C ARG A 73 12.62 -5.65 -2.69
N GLU A 74 11.77 -6.67 -2.71
CA GLU A 74 10.84 -6.93 -3.82
C GLU A 74 9.50 -6.19 -3.67
N LYS A 75 9.28 -5.52 -2.52
CA LYS A 75 8.05 -4.83 -2.13
C LYS A 75 6.78 -5.67 -2.31
N ARG A 76 6.86 -6.96 -1.96
CA ARG A 76 5.75 -7.93 -2.10
C ARG A 76 5.83 -9.03 -1.05
N LEU A 77 4.72 -9.72 -0.83
CA LEU A 77 4.70 -10.93 -0.01
C LEU A 77 5.51 -12.05 -0.70
N ARG A 78 6.29 -12.80 0.08
CA ARG A 78 6.99 -13.99 -0.44
C ARG A 78 5.98 -15.05 -0.83
N THR A 79 5.90 -15.35 -2.11
CA THR A 79 5.16 -16.49 -2.66
C THR A 79 5.95 -17.78 -2.53
#